data_AF-A0A1I0KKD3-F1
#
_entry.id   AF-A0A1I0KKD3-F1
#
_cell.length_a   1.000
_cell.length_b   1.000
_cell.length_c   1.000
_cell.angle_alpha   90.00
_cell.angle_beta   90.00
_cell.angle_gamma   90.00
#
_symmetry.space_group_name_H-M   'P 1'
#
loop_
_entity.id
_entity.type
_entity.pdbx_description
1 polymer ?
#
loop_
_entity_poly.entity_id
_entity_poly.type
_entity_poly.pdbx_seq_one_letter_code
_entity_poly.pdbx_strand_id
1 'polypeptide(L)'
;MKKMVSFTAALGIAASIAATASAADVTGTVTSTEPSTVTSSTYSQAFETVITPAVLKPATPMIILTKATPFHFSIDSLTPVGWLGAQTIDTTGVVTTDAFGNEWREVYTWLGKAWIKVPASAYVITP
;
A
#
# COMPACT_ATOMS: atom_id res chain seq x y z
N MET A 1 -36.29 -35.33 7.32
CA MET A 1 -34.86 -35.23 7.70
C MET A 1 -34.03 -35.65 6.50
N LYS A 2 -33.34 -34.74 5.81
CA LYS A 2 -32.39 -35.10 4.73
C LYS A 2 -30.98 -34.85 5.27
N LYS A 3 -30.18 -35.91 5.28
CA LYS A 3 -28.88 -36.02 5.94
C LYS A 3 -27.75 -35.59 4.98
N MET A 4 -26.69 -35.07 5.59
CA MET A 4 -25.41 -34.65 5.03
C MET A 4 -24.59 -35.80 4.39
N VAL A 5 -23.41 -35.44 3.85
CA VAL A 5 -22.17 -36.22 3.51
C VAL A 5 -21.91 -36.22 1.98
N SER A 6 -20.74 -35.95 1.39
CA SER A 6 -19.35 -35.65 1.83
C SER A 6 -18.54 -34.95 0.72
N PHE A 7 -17.42 -34.35 1.13
CA PHE A 7 -16.31 -33.80 0.35
C PHE A 7 -15.55 -34.82 -0.51
N THR A 8 -15.03 -34.40 -1.67
CA THR A 8 -13.71 -34.78 -2.27
C THR A 8 -13.51 -34.10 -3.64
N ALA A 9 -12.38 -33.39 -3.84
CA ALA A 9 -11.53 -33.48 -5.05
C ALA A 9 -10.26 -32.59 -4.94
N ALA A 10 -9.13 -33.28 -4.78
CA ALA A 10 -7.71 -33.05 -5.10
C ALA A 10 -7.08 -31.64 -5.27
N LEU A 11 -5.92 -31.53 -4.60
CA LEU A 11 -4.81 -30.60 -4.79
C LEU A 11 -4.22 -30.60 -6.21
N GLY A 12 -3.75 -29.43 -6.66
CA GLY A 12 -2.49 -29.33 -7.38
C GLY A 12 -2.53 -28.73 -8.80
N ILE A 13 -2.20 -27.45 -8.92
CA ILE A 13 -1.37 -26.94 -10.02
C ILE A 13 -0.38 -25.93 -9.42
N ALA A 14 0.84 -26.38 -9.16
CA ALA A 14 2.00 -25.50 -8.99
C ALA A 14 2.73 -25.46 -10.33
N ALA A 15 2.64 -24.34 -11.05
CA ALA A 15 3.48 -24.08 -12.22
C ALA A 15 4.36 -22.86 -11.90
N SER A 16 5.63 -23.15 -11.64
CA SER A 16 6.68 -22.21 -11.28
C SER A 16 7.01 -21.26 -12.44
N ILE A 17 7.04 -19.95 -12.20
CA ILE A 17 7.64 -18.99 -13.13
C ILE A 17 9.15 -18.95 -12.93
N ALA A 18 9.89 -19.68 -13.77
CA ALA A 18 11.33 -19.52 -13.89
C ALA A 18 11.61 -18.43 -14.93
N ALA A 19 11.86 -17.20 -14.49
CA ALA A 19 12.49 -16.19 -15.32
C ALA A 19 14.01 -16.41 -15.25
N THR A 20 14.57 -17.13 -16.21
CA THR A 20 16.03 -17.20 -16.38
C THR A 20 16.50 -15.88 -16.97
N ALA A 21 17.22 -15.08 -16.18
CA ALA A 21 18.03 -13.99 -16.71
C ALA A 21 19.18 -14.61 -17.52
N SER A 22 19.21 -14.36 -18.83
CA SER A 22 20.39 -14.64 -19.65
C SER A 22 20.95 -13.31 -20.13
N ALA A 23 22.01 -12.85 -19.48
CA ALA A 23 22.91 -11.84 -20.04
C ALA A 23 24.02 -12.63 -20.74
N ALA A 24 24.04 -12.57 -22.07
CA ALA A 24 25.12 -13.16 -22.85
C ALA A 24 26.29 -12.16 -22.88
N ASP A 25 27.45 -12.56 -22.37
CA ASP A 25 28.70 -11.82 -22.56
C ASP A 25 29.17 -11.95 -24.02
N VAL A 26 29.19 -10.83 -24.75
CA VAL A 26 29.80 -10.78 -26.08
C VAL A 26 31.32 -10.68 -25.91
N THR A 27 32.00 -11.81 -26.11
CA THR A 27 33.46 -11.90 -26.19
C THR A 27 33.88 -12.02 -27.66
N GLY A 28 34.52 -10.99 -28.21
CA GLY A 28 35.12 -11.00 -29.55
C GLY A 28 35.85 -9.70 -29.88
N THR A 29 37.16 -9.81 -30.07
CA THR A 29 38.17 -8.75 -29.99
C THR A 29 38.60 -8.21 -31.38
N VAL A 30 38.76 -6.88 -31.47
CA VAL A 30 39.58 -5.98 -32.34
C VAL A 30 39.59 -6.02 -33.88
N THR A 31 39.49 -4.82 -34.48
CA THR A 31 40.53 -4.23 -35.38
C THR A 31 40.51 -2.68 -35.37
N SER A 32 41.51 -2.11 -34.69
CA SER A 32 42.37 -0.91 -34.91
C SER A 32 41.94 0.27 -35.83
N THR A 33 41.98 1.52 -35.31
CA THR A 33 43.02 2.57 -35.54
C THR A 33 42.75 3.84 -34.67
N GLU A 34 43.76 4.32 -33.94
CA GLU A 34 43.83 5.45 -32.94
C GLU A 34 43.62 6.89 -33.50
N PRO A 35 43.70 7.99 -32.69
CA PRO A 35 43.57 8.15 -31.21
C PRO A 35 42.64 9.32 -30.79
N SER A 36 41.97 9.23 -29.64
CA SER A 36 41.80 10.39 -28.72
C SER A 36 41.15 9.98 -27.41
N THR A 37 41.98 9.97 -26.37
CA THR A 37 41.66 10.24 -24.97
C THR A 37 40.57 9.38 -24.33
N VAL A 38 41.00 8.27 -23.72
CA VAL A 38 40.23 7.55 -22.70
C VAL A 38 40.05 8.47 -21.50
N THR A 39 38.94 9.23 -21.46
CA THR A 39 38.50 9.86 -20.22
C THR A 39 37.80 8.80 -19.38
N SER A 40 38.59 8.16 -18.53
CA SER A 40 38.11 7.37 -17.39
C SER A 40 37.29 8.27 -16.45
N SER A 41 36.00 8.45 -16.70
CA SER A 41 35.02 8.69 -15.64
C SER A 41 34.60 7.31 -15.13
N THR A 42 35.42 6.69 -14.28
CA THR A 42 35.27 6.80 -12.82
C THR A 42 33.78 6.81 -12.47
N TYR A 43 33.26 5.66 -12.04
CA TYR A 43 31.98 5.56 -11.35
C TYR A 43 32.08 6.36 -10.03
N SER A 44 32.05 7.69 -10.12
CA SER A 44 32.05 8.61 -8.97
C SER A 44 30.73 9.36 -8.93
N GLN A 45 29.64 8.60 -8.84
CA GLN A 45 28.42 9.13 -8.28
C GLN A 45 27.80 8.03 -7.44
N ALA A 46 28.24 7.95 -6.18
CA ALA A 46 27.37 7.38 -5.17
C ALA A 46 26.11 8.24 -5.17
N PHE A 47 24.97 7.65 -5.51
CA PHE A 47 23.70 8.31 -5.31
C PHE A 47 23.51 8.40 -3.80
N GLU A 48 23.80 9.56 -3.22
CA GLU A 48 23.45 9.85 -1.84
C GLU A 48 21.96 9.55 -1.64
N THR A 49 21.59 8.89 -0.55
CA THR A 49 20.19 8.60 -0.26
C THR A 49 19.46 9.92 0.02
N VAL A 50 18.81 10.45 -1.00
CA VAL A 50 18.01 11.70 -0.91
C VAL A 50 16.84 11.54 0.08
N ILE A 51 16.37 10.31 0.28
CA ILE A 51 15.34 9.98 1.25
C ILE A 51 15.98 9.89 2.64
N THR A 52 15.85 10.97 3.42
CA THR A 52 16.13 10.98 4.85
C THR A 52 14.84 10.74 5.65
N PRO A 53 14.90 10.20 6.88
CA PRO A 53 13.69 10.07 7.72
C PRO A 53 12.93 11.38 7.93
N ALA A 54 13.62 12.53 7.85
CA ALA A 54 13.03 13.85 7.98
C ALA A 54 12.13 14.24 6.79
N VAL A 55 12.29 13.62 5.61
CA VAL A 55 11.45 13.88 4.43
C VAL A 55 10.32 12.85 4.26
N LEU A 56 10.26 11.84 5.13
CA LEU A 56 9.20 10.84 5.13
C LEU A 56 8.02 11.35 5.96
N LYS A 57 7.01 11.86 5.27
CA LYS A 57 5.70 12.16 5.84
C LYS A 57 4.62 11.30 5.20
N PRO A 58 3.55 10.95 5.93
CA PRO A 58 2.39 10.29 5.33
C PRO A 58 1.90 11.10 4.13
N ALA A 59 1.56 10.44 3.02
CA ALA A 59 1.00 11.13 1.86
C ALA A 59 -0.47 11.51 2.09
N THR A 60 -1.17 10.74 2.93
CA THR A 60 -2.57 10.94 3.30
C THR A 60 -2.73 11.00 4.82
N PRO A 61 -3.81 11.61 5.33
CA PRO A 61 -4.05 11.66 6.77
C PRO A 61 -4.21 10.26 7.35
N MET A 62 -3.63 10.03 8.52
CA MET A 62 -3.70 8.76 9.24
C MET A 62 -4.54 8.89 10.52
N ILE A 63 -5.22 7.81 10.90
CA ILE A 63 -6.04 7.75 12.11
C ILE A 63 -5.58 6.55 12.95
N ILE A 64 -5.40 6.79 14.25
CA ILE A 64 -5.09 5.75 15.22
C ILE A 64 -6.39 5.28 15.87
N LEU A 65 -6.80 4.05 15.57
CA LEU A 65 -7.92 3.38 16.21
C LEU A 65 -7.41 2.64 17.45
N THR A 66 -7.85 3.06 18.63
CA THR A 66 -7.44 2.42 19.89
C THR A 66 -8.39 1.32 20.35
N LYS A 67 -9.56 1.21 19.70
CA LYS A 67 -10.62 0.24 20.01
C LYS A 67 -11.33 -0.21 18.74
N ALA A 68 -12.17 -1.23 18.88
CA ALA A 68 -13.05 -1.69 17.82
C ALA A 68 -13.90 -0.51 17.30
N THR A 69 -13.73 -0.18 16.02
CA THR A 69 -14.34 0.99 15.40
C THR A 69 -15.26 0.54 14.26
N PRO A 70 -16.54 0.94 14.26
CA PRO A 70 -17.47 0.56 13.21
C PRO A 70 -17.19 1.33 11.91
N PHE A 71 -17.35 0.65 10.76
CA PHE A 71 -17.31 1.29 9.45
C PHE A 71 -18.60 1.05 8.66
N HIS A 72 -18.89 1.96 7.73
CA HIS A 72 -20.16 2.07 7.03
C HIS A 72 -19.94 2.28 5.53
N PHE A 73 -20.84 1.80 4.66
CA PHE A 73 -20.72 2.06 3.21
C PHE A 73 -21.19 3.46 2.80
N SER A 74 -21.97 4.13 3.65
CA SER A 74 -22.43 5.49 3.45
C SER A 74 -22.25 6.32 4.72
N ILE A 75 -22.07 7.62 4.53
CA ILE A 75 -22.15 8.61 5.61
C ILE A 75 -23.54 8.56 6.27
N ASP A 76 -23.59 8.91 7.56
CA ASP A 76 -24.79 8.94 8.40
C ASP A 76 -25.61 7.64 8.49
N SER A 77 -25.04 6.52 8.03
CA SER A 77 -25.63 5.21 8.26
C SER A 77 -25.66 4.89 9.75
N LEU A 78 -26.81 4.40 10.22
CA LEU A 78 -26.97 3.91 11.59
C LEU A 78 -26.54 2.44 11.75
N THR A 79 -26.34 1.72 10.63
CA THR A 79 -25.99 0.31 10.63
C THR A 79 -24.54 0.11 10.19
N PRO A 80 -23.67 -0.40 11.08
CA PRO A 80 -22.31 -0.74 10.70
C PRO A 80 -22.28 -1.95 9.79
N VAL A 81 -21.41 -1.91 8.79
CA VAL A 81 -21.16 -3.03 7.88
C VAL A 81 -20.15 -4.01 8.48
N GLY A 82 -19.25 -3.50 9.31
CA GLY A 82 -18.25 -4.28 10.01
C GLY A 82 -17.47 -3.45 11.01
N TRP A 83 -16.43 -4.06 11.57
CA TRP A 83 -15.61 -3.48 12.64
C TRP A 83 -14.13 -3.59 12.30
N LEU A 84 -13.42 -2.48 12.40
CA LEU A 84 -11.96 -2.46 12.41
C LEU A 84 -11.49 -2.65 13.85
N GLY A 85 -10.49 -3.51 14.07
CA GLY A 85 -9.81 -3.61 15.37
C GLY A 85 -9.01 -2.36 15.70
N ALA A 86 -8.30 -2.38 16.84
CA ALA A 86 -7.33 -1.34 17.15
C ALA A 86 -6.13 -1.44 16.19
N GLN A 87 -5.84 -0.36 15.47
CA GLN A 87 -4.77 -0.28 14.47
C GLN A 87 -4.59 1.17 14.01
N THR A 88 -3.49 1.44 13.31
CA THR A 88 -3.33 2.71 12.60
C THR A 88 -3.72 2.50 11.14
N ILE A 89 -4.58 3.36 10.62
CA ILE A 89 -5.06 3.29 9.23
C ILE A 89 -4.80 4.59 8.49
N ASP A 90 -4.58 4.46 7.19
CA ASP A 90 -4.57 5.60 6.26
C ASP A 90 -6.00 5.92 5.80
N THR A 91 -6.29 7.20 5.63
CA THR A 91 -7.51 7.67 4.97
C THR A 91 -7.26 7.93 3.50
N THR A 92 -8.32 8.02 2.70
CA THR A 92 -8.21 8.39 1.28
C THR A 92 -8.03 9.89 1.06
N GLY A 93 -8.11 10.69 2.14
CA GLY A 93 -8.14 12.15 2.10
C GLY A 93 -9.53 12.75 1.90
N VAL A 94 -10.55 11.94 1.59
CA VAL A 94 -11.94 12.41 1.49
C VAL A 94 -12.56 12.53 2.88
N VAL A 95 -13.10 13.70 3.17
CA VAL A 95 -13.73 14.05 4.46
C VAL A 95 -15.07 14.73 4.20
N THR A 96 -16.08 14.34 4.96
CA THR A 96 -17.41 14.97 4.98
C THR A 96 -17.80 15.26 6.42
N THR A 97 -18.27 16.46 6.72
CA THR A 97 -18.70 16.82 8.08
C THR A 97 -20.20 16.64 8.24
N ASP A 98 -20.63 16.03 9.35
CA ASP A 98 -22.05 15.88 9.69
C ASP A 98 -22.62 17.15 10.36
N ALA A 99 -23.95 17.20 10.53
CA ALA A 99 -24.63 18.33 11.16
C ALA A 99 -24.25 18.56 12.64
N PHE A 100 -23.60 17.59 13.27
CA PHE A 100 -23.14 17.64 14.67
C PHE A 100 -21.64 17.98 14.78
N GLY A 101 -20.97 18.29 13.67
CA GLY A 101 -19.55 18.65 13.62
C GLY A 101 -18.60 17.45 13.69
N ASN A 102 -19.09 16.21 13.59
CA ASN A 102 -18.22 15.04 13.44
C ASN A 102 -17.80 14.89 11.98
N GLU A 103 -16.63 14.30 11.78
CA GLU A 103 -16.11 14.04 10.46
C GLU A 103 -16.33 12.58 10.08
N TRP A 104 -16.86 12.37 8.89
CA TRP A 104 -16.82 11.10 8.20
C TRP A 104 -15.59 11.08 7.32
N ARG A 105 -14.71 10.10 7.54
CA ARG A 105 -13.48 9.94 6.77
C ARG A 105 -13.54 8.64 5.98
N GLU A 106 -13.24 8.72 4.68
CA GLU A 106 -13.20 7.56 3.81
C GLU A 106 -11.88 6.77 4.04
N VAL A 107 -12.00 5.46 4.16
CA VAL A 107 -10.92 4.52 4.46
C VAL A 107 -11.04 3.27 3.58
N TYR A 108 -9.93 2.55 3.43
CA TYR A 108 -9.91 1.25 2.76
C TYR A 108 -10.06 0.11 3.78
N THR A 109 -10.96 -0.81 3.47
CA THR A 109 -11.22 -2.03 4.24
C THR A 109 -11.10 -3.27 3.34
N TRP A 110 -11.19 -4.47 3.92
CA TRP A 110 -11.26 -5.71 3.13
C TRP A 110 -12.53 -5.80 2.26
N LEU A 111 -13.52 -4.93 2.49
CA LEU A 111 -14.73 -4.81 1.67
C LEU A 111 -14.65 -3.65 0.66
N GLY A 112 -13.50 -2.98 0.55
CA GLY A 112 -13.32 -1.80 -0.29
C GLY A 112 -13.46 -0.49 0.49
N LYS A 113 -13.93 0.56 -0.20
CA LYS A 113 -14.10 1.90 0.39
C LYS A 113 -15.23 1.90 1.40
N ALA A 114 -14.96 2.48 2.56
CA ALA A 114 -15.93 2.65 3.63
C ALA A 114 -15.69 3.96 4.37
N TRP A 115 -16.62 4.30 5.25
CA TRP A 115 -16.61 5.50 6.05
C TRP A 115 -16.54 5.15 7.52
N ILE A 116 -15.66 5.84 8.24
CA ILE A 116 -15.62 5.81 9.70
C ILE A 116 -16.04 7.17 10.24
N LYS A 117 -16.79 7.16 11.34
CA LYS A 117 -17.19 8.38 12.04
C LYS A 117 -16.11 8.75 13.04
N VAL A 118 -15.59 9.96 12.90
CA VAL A 118 -14.48 10.51 13.66
C VAL A 118 -15.00 11.73 14.43
N PRO A 119 -15.02 11.70 15.77
CA PRO A 119 -15.42 12.86 16.54
C PRO A 119 -14.43 14.00 16.34
N ALA A 120 -14.87 15.25 16.45
CA ALA A 120 -14.02 16.43 16.28
C ALA A 120 -12.80 16.47 17.23
N SER A 121 -12.85 15.72 18.34
CA SER A 121 -11.76 15.59 19.31
C SER A 121 -10.74 14.49 18.97
N ALA A 122 -10.91 13.77 17.86
CA ALA A 122 -10.03 12.66 17.51
C ALA A 122 -8.64 13.14 17.10
N TYR A 123 -7.62 12.35 17.46
CA TYR A 123 -6.26 12.57 16.99
C TYR A 123 -6.10 12.06 15.56
N VAL A 124 -5.84 12.98 14.63
CA VAL A 124 -5.59 12.69 13.21
C VAL A 124 -4.18 13.20 12.88
N ILE A 125 -3.36 12.35 12.28
CA ILE A 125 -2.04 12.72 11.80
C ILE A 125 -2.21 13.28 10.39
N THR A 126 -1.88 14.55 10.19
CA THR A 126 -1.95 15.22 8.88
C THR A 126 -0.56 15.39 8.26
N PRO A 127 -0.44 15.34 6.92
CA PRO A 127 0.80 15.58 6.18
C PRO A 127 1.35 17.02 6.26
#